data_AF-A0A7S1V0H5-F1
#
_entry.id   AF-A0A7S1V0H5-F1
#
_cell.length_a   1.000
_cell.length_b   1.000
_cell.length_c   1.000
_cell.angle_alpha   90.00
_cell.angle_beta   90.00
_cell.angle_gamma   90.00
#
_symmetry.space_group_name_H-M   'P 1'
#
loop_
_entity.id
_entity.type
_entity.pdbx_description
1 polymer ?
#
loop_
_entity_poly.entity_id
_entity_poly.type
_entity_poly.pdbx_seq_one_letter_code
_entity_poly.pdbx_strand_id
1 'polypeptide(L)'
;MEGAFPAAQGNYEVMRRLAGVAEGSELQGKTALECNQEWLNAVSFSKGCYLGQELTARTMHTGAIRKRVMPVMLVEKEWEIPTSWTMAQQVQEGRDDMFAAEILKSLPQFSAASIGGLMAMMMGALENIDASSSLDADEAAEQTEEAAKREKVQKQAELLLEKMSGIERGDKIVDTQDDKTIGQVLSTPAPGTNVVLAQMRLDRVGLTTTKTPWKKTNKVRVGDTEYRYLPYTPIWWPIVDSETGKGRPPEPIKTEESPEEKVANEEA
;
A
#
# COMPACT_ATOMS: atom_id res chain seq x y z
N MET A 1 -25.51 27.91 -15.31
CA MET A 1 -24.66 27.30 -14.26
C MET A 1 -23.73 26.33 -14.96
N GLU A 2 -22.58 26.81 -15.44
CA GLU A 2 -21.49 25.93 -15.81
C GLU A 2 -20.87 25.44 -14.50
N GLY A 3 -21.20 24.20 -14.12
CA GLY A 3 -20.50 23.49 -13.06
C GLY A 3 -19.10 23.16 -13.56
N ALA A 4 -18.20 24.13 -13.51
CA ALA A 4 -16.83 23.96 -13.93
C ALA A 4 -16.11 23.05 -12.93
N PHE A 5 -16.07 21.75 -13.23
CA PHE A 5 -15.00 20.91 -12.70
C PHE A 5 -13.67 21.57 -13.09
N PRO A 6 -12.71 21.72 -12.15
CA PRO A 6 -11.45 22.37 -12.45
C PRO A 6 -10.75 21.67 -13.61
N ALA A 7 -10.22 22.47 -14.55
CA ALA A 7 -9.57 21.99 -15.77
C ALA A 7 -8.17 21.37 -15.52
N ALA A 8 -7.59 21.61 -14.34
CA ALA A 8 -6.36 20.97 -13.91
C ALA A 8 -6.69 19.59 -13.31
N GLN A 9 -5.82 18.61 -13.60
CA GLN A 9 -5.81 17.28 -12.98
C GLN A 9 -5.61 17.47 -11.46
N GLY A 10 -6.72 17.66 -10.74
CA GLY A 10 -6.68 18.06 -9.34
C GLY A 10 -6.14 16.96 -8.43
N ASN A 11 -6.18 17.20 -7.11
CA ASN A 11 -5.85 16.22 -6.07
C ASN A 11 -6.58 14.88 -6.22
N TYR A 12 -7.65 14.81 -7.03
CA TYR A 12 -8.41 13.60 -7.28
C TYR A 12 -7.54 12.42 -7.74
N GLU A 13 -6.73 12.58 -8.77
CA GLU A 13 -5.95 11.45 -9.30
C GLU A 13 -4.87 10.99 -8.33
N VAL A 14 -4.22 11.94 -7.67
CA VAL A 14 -3.27 11.67 -6.58
C VAL A 14 -3.98 10.85 -5.50
N MET A 15 -5.04 11.40 -4.91
CA MET A 15 -5.76 10.76 -3.80
C MET A 15 -6.33 9.39 -4.17
N ARG A 16 -6.87 9.24 -5.39
CA ARG A 16 -7.40 7.97 -5.89
C ARG A 16 -6.31 6.91 -6.04
N ARG A 17 -5.17 7.26 -6.65
CA ARG A 17 -4.03 6.34 -6.82
C ARG A 17 -3.42 5.98 -5.46
N LEU A 18 -3.28 6.95 -4.55
CA LEU A 18 -2.84 6.73 -3.17
C LEU A 18 -3.81 5.84 -2.37
N ALA A 19 -5.12 5.98 -2.62
CA ALA A 19 -6.15 5.12 -2.04
C ALA A 19 -6.22 3.74 -2.71
N GLY A 20 -5.42 3.45 -3.75
CA GLY A 20 -5.43 2.15 -4.42
C GLY A 20 -6.69 1.87 -5.25
N VAL A 21 -7.42 2.91 -5.69
CA VAL A 21 -8.68 2.77 -6.42
C VAL A 21 -8.42 2.86 -7.92
N ALA A 22 -8.76 1.79 -8.65
CA ALA A 22 -8.61 1.74 -10.10
C ALA A 22 -9.81 2.37 -10.83
N GLU A 23 -9.56 3.14 -11.88
CA GLU A 23 -10.60 3.81 -12.67
C GLU A 23 -10.34 3.77 -14.18
N GLY A 24 -11.43 3.71 -14.95
CA GLY A 24 -11.41 3.89 -16.40
C GLY A 24 -10.54 2.86 -17.11
N SER A 25 -9.51 3.33 -17.83
CA SER A 25 -8.64 2.47 -18.61
C SER A 25 -7.84 1.47 -17.76
N GLU A 26 -7.62 1.77 -16.47
CA GLU A 26 -6.89 0.91 -15.54
C GLU A 26 -7.59 -0.45 -15.33
N LEU A 27 -8.91 -0.50 -15.54
CA LEU A 27 -9.76 -1.70 -15.39
C LEU A 27 -9.72 -2.64 -16.60
N GLN A 28 -9.23 -2.17 -17.76
CA GLN A 28 -9.27 -2.93 -19.00
C GLN A 28 -8.47 -4.24 -18.89
N GLY A 29 -9.06 -5.31 -19.43
CA GLY A 29 -8.44 -6.63 -19.50
C GLY A 29 -8.32 -7.38 -18.16
N LYS A 30 -9.00 -6.93 -17.11
CA LYS A 30 -8.94 -7.52 -15.76
C LYS A 30 -10.30 -8.02 -15.31
N THR A 31 -10.29 -8.97 -14.40
CA THR A 31 -11.53 -9.44 -13.76
C THR A 31 -11.97 -8.44 -12.67
N ALA A 32 -13.27 -8.40 -12.39
CA ALA A 32 -13.83 -7.51 -11.38
C ALA A 32 -13.16 -7.67 -10.00
N LEU A 33 -12.87 -8.92 -9.60
CA LEU A 33 -12.25 -9.20 -8.30
C LEU A 33 -10.76 -8.86 -8.24
N GLU A 34 -10.03 -8.96 -9.36
CA GLU A 34 -8.64 -8.45 -9.42
C GLU A 34 -8.59 -6.92 -9.25
N CYS A 35 -9.66 -6.22 -9.61
CA CYS A 35 -9.82 -4.77 -9.43
C CYS A 35 -10.49 -4.39 -8.10
N ASN A 36 -10.65 -5.33 -7.15
CA ASN A 36 -11.24 -5.09 -5.83
C ASN A 36 -12.72 -4.63 -5.86
N GLN A 37 -13.45 -4.91 -6.95
CA GLN A 37 -14.83 -4.43 -7.11
C GLN A 37 -15.83 -5.06 -6.13
N GLU A 38 -15.50 -6.21 -5.55
CA GLU A 38 -16.26 -6.83 -4.48
C GLU A 38 -16.18 -6.03 -3.17
N TRP A 39 -15.05 -5.35 -2.92
CA TRP A 39 -14.85 -4.50 -1.75
C TRP A 39 -15.38 -3.07 -1.95
N LEU A 40 -15.46 -2.63 -3.21
CA LEU A 40 -16.04 -1.34 -3.59
C LEU A 40 -17.55 -1.39 -3.84
N ASN A 41 -18.22 -2.48 -3.43
CA ASN A 41 -19.66 -2.70 -3.62
C ASN A 41 -20.13 -2.59 -5.09
N ALA A 42 -19.24 -2.85 -6.05
CA ALA A 42 -19.53 -2.77 -7.47
C ALA A 42 -20.09 -4.09 -8.06
N VAL A 43 -20.01 -5.20 -7.32
CA VAL A 43 -20.57 -6.49 -7.71
C VAL A 43 -21.59 -6.97 -6.69
N SER A 44 -22.79 -7.28 -7.15
CA SER A 44 -23.79 -8.02 -6.37
C SER A 44 -23.78 -9.49 -6.81
N PHE A 45 -23.70 -10.39 -5.81
CA PHE A 45 -23.77 -11.84 -6.00
C PHE A 45 -25.19 -12.40 -5.83
N SER A 46 -26.14 -11.57 -5.38
CA SER A 46 -27.55 -11.95 -5.14
C SER A 46 -28.53 -11.43 -6.20
N LYS A 47 -28.05 -10.64 -7.18
CA LYS A 47 -28.88 -10.11 -8.27
C LYS A 47 -29.12 -11.15 -9.38
N GLY A 48 -30.03 -10.81 -10.29
CA GLY A 48 -30.27 -11.55 -11.53
C GLY A 48 -29.08 -11.58 -12.49
N CYS A 49 -29.29 -12.20 -13.66
CA CYS A 49 -28.21 -12.49 -14.60
C CYS A 49 -27.61 -11.26 -15.27
N TYR A 50 -26.28 -11.24 -15.45
CA TYR A 50 -25.57 -10.22 -16.23
C TYR A 50 -24.39 -10.82 -17.01
N LEU A 51 -23.89 -10.11 -18.02
CA LEU A 51 -22.80 -10.59 -18.87
C LEU A 51 -21.52 -10.82 -18.06
N GLY A 52 -20.92 -11.99 -18.20
CA GLY A 52 -19.69 -12.36 -17.47
C GLY A 52 -19.90 -12.80 -16.01
N GLN A 53 -21.16 -12.89 -15.54
CA GLN A 53 -21.47 -13.30 -14.17
C GLN A 53 -20.87 -14.64 -13.77
N GLU A 54 -20.90 -15.64 -14.65
CA GLU A 54 -20.43 -16.99 -14.33
C GLU A 54 -18.95 -16.98 -13.90
N LEU A 55 -18.10 -16.27 -14.63
CA LEU A 55 -16.67 -16.15 -14.30
C LEU A 55 -16.46 -15.41 -12.97
N THR A 56 -17.20 -14.32 -12.77
CA THR A 56 -17.14 -13.51 -11.54
C THR A 56 -17.58 -14.33 -10.32
N ALA A 57 -18.70 -15.04 -10.42
CA ALA A 57 -19.23 -15.89 -9.36
C ALA A 57 -18.33 -17.09 -9.08
N ARG A 58 -17.80 -17.74 -10.12
CA ARG A 58 -16.85 -18.87 -9.98
C ARG A 58 -15.59 -18.44 -9.23
N THR A 59 -15.02 -17.28 -9.59
CA THR A 59 -13.85 -16.70 -8.90
C THR A 59 -14.17 -16.40 -7.43
N MET A 60 -15.35 -15.83 -7.14
CA MET A 60 -15.77 -15.51 -5.77
C MET A 60 -15.99 -16.75 -4.90
N HIS A 61 -16.71 -17.77 -5.40
CA HIS A 61 -17.13 -18.90 -4.56
C HIS A 61 -16.09 -20.03 -4.52
N THR A 62 -15.50 -20.37 -5.67
CA THR A 62 -14.63 -21.55 -5.80
C THR A 62 -13.17 -21.22 -6.12
N GLY A 63 -12.92 -20.06 -6.74
CA GLY A 63 -11.58 -19.65 -7.16
C GLY A 63 -10.75 -19.07 -6.02
N ALA A 64 -9.46 -18.92 -6.27
CA ALA A 64 -8.56 -18.12 -5.45
C ALA A 64 -8.09 -16.90 -6.25
N ILE A 65 -7.96 -15.76 -5.58
CA ILE A 65 -7.49 -14.51 -6.18
C ILE A 65 -5.99 -14.43 -5.90
N ARG A 66 -5.19 -14.43 -6.97
CA ARG A 66 -3.72 -14.41 -6.86
C ARG A 66 -3.10 -13.06 -7.21
N LYS A 67 -3.87 -12.18 -7.85
CA LYS A 67 -3.44 -10.85 -8.24
C LYS A 67 -4.50 -9.83 -7.86
N ARG A 68 -4.06 -8.66 -7.39
CA ARG A 68 -4.95 -7.52 -7.12
C ARG A 68 -4.31 -6.22 -7.56
N VAL A 69 -5.15 -5.26 -7.92
CA VAL A 69 -4.73 -3.87 -8.10
C VAL A 69 -4.47 -3.26 -6.74
N MET A 70 -3.27 -2.75 -6.52
CA MET A 70 -2.88 -2.12 -5.26
C MET A 70 -1.87 -1.00 -5.50
N PRO A 71 -1.76 -0.04 -4.58
CA PRO A 71 -0.74 0.98 -4.65
C PRO A 71 0.61 0.41 -4.21
N VAL A 72 1.65 0.78 -4.95
CA VAL A 72 3.04 0.40 -4.66
C VAL A 72 3.90 1.64 -4.70
N MET A 73 4.55 1.94 -3.60
CA MET A 73 5.53 3.01 -3.56
C MET A 73 6.85 2.49 -4.12
N LEU A 74 7.41 3.20 -5.10
CA LEU A 74 8.75 2.93 -5.60
C LEU A 74 9.70 3.94 -4.99
N VAL A 75 10.78 3.44 -4.43
CA VAL A 75 11.83 4.25 -3.83
C VAL A 75 13.14 3.86 -4.45
N GLU A 76 14.14 4.73 -4.33
CA GLU A 76 15.45 4.40 -4.84
C GLU A 76 16.03 3.17 -4.14
N LYS A 77 16.75 2.33 -4.87
CA LYS A 77 17.19 1.01 -4.42
C LYS A 77 18.07 1.03 -3.17
N GLU A 78 18.79 2.13 -2.89
CA GLU A 78 19.58 2.36 -1.66
C GLU A 78 18.85 3.19 -0.59
N TRP A 79 17.64 3.68 -0.84
CA TRP A 79 16.93 4.54 0.11
C TRP A 79 16.55 3.76 1.38
N GLU A 80 16.92 4.29 2.53
CA GLU A 80 16.40 3.89 3.83
C GLU A 80 14.88 4.01 3.90
N ILE A 81 14.23 3.02 4.51
CA ILE A 81 12.78 2.99 4.59
C ILE A 81 12.35 3.93 5.71
N PRO A 82 11.37 4.83 5.46
CA PRO A 82 10.92 5.75 6.49
C PRO A 82 10.50 5.04 7.77
N THR A 83 10.87 5.60 8.92
CA THR A 83 10.49 5.07 10.23
C THR A 83 8.98 5.00 10.37
N SER A 84 8.26 6.02 9.89
CA SER A 84 6.79 6.06 9.84
C SER A 84 6.17 4.87 9.09
N TRP A 85 6.82 4.40 8.03
CA TRP A 85 6.40 3.19 7.31
C TRP A 85 6.53 1.94 8.19
N THR A 86 7.67 1.82 8.88
CA THR A 86 7.96 0.68 9.76
C THR A 86 7.09 0.69 11.02
N MET A 87 6.85 1.87 11.61
CA MET A 87 6.01 2.04 12.79
C MET A 87 4.55 1.68 12.49
N ALA A 88 4.00 2.13 11.35
CA ALA A 88 2.63 1.76 10.97
C ALA A 88 2.44 0.24 10.92
N GLN A 89 3.46 -0.48 10.43
CA GLN A 89 3.44 -1.94 10.38
C GLN A 89 3.52 -2.58 11.77
N GLN A 90 4.28 -2.01 12.71
CA GLN A 90 4.42 -2.52 14.08
C GLN A 90 3.15 -2.30 14.90
N VAL A 91 2.55 -1.10 14.83
CA VAL A 91 1.31 -0.75 15.54
C VAL A 91 0.17 -1.68 15.12
N GLN A 92 0.07 -1.99 13.82
CA GLN A 92 -0.95 -2.89 13.30
C GLN A 92 -0.83 -4.33 13.82
N GLU A 93 0.39 -4.77 14.14
CA GLU A 93 0.63 -6.11 14.70
C GLU A 93 0.47 -6.16 16.23
N GLY A 94 0.11 -5.05 16.88
CA GLY A 94 -0.06 -4.98 18.33
C GLY A 94 1.23 -5.26 19.10
N ARG A 95 2.39 -4.92 18.51
CA ARG A 95 3.68 -5.10 19.19
C ARG A 95 3.98 -3.87 20.05
N ASP A 96 4.13 -4.08 21.35
CA ASP A 96 4.60 -3.05 22.29
C ASP A 96 6.12 -2.81 22.21
N ASP A 97 6.86 -3.71 21.55
CA ASP A 97 8.32 -3.70 21.55
C ASP A 97 8.90 -3.08 20.25
N MET A 98 9.36 -1.83 20.36
CA MET A 98 9.69 -0.95 19.24
C MET A 98 10.94 -1.36 18.43
N PHE A 99 11.74 -2.31 18.95
CA PHE A 99 13.09 -2.65 18.43
C PHE A 99 13.27 -4.12 17.99
N ALA A 100 12.24 -4.96 18.04
CA ALA A 100 12.38 -6.36 17.62
C ALA A 100 12.47 -6.48 16.08
N ALA A 101 13.66 -6.84 15.58
CA ALA A 101 13.98 -7.05 14.15
C ALA A 101 13.37 -8.32 13.53
N GLU A 102 12.20 -8.74 14.00
CA GLU A 102 11.55 -9.98 13.58
C GLU A 102 10.57 -9.74 12.42
N ILE A 103 10.57 -10.67 11.45
CA ILE A 103 9.84 -10.63 10.17
C ILE A 103 8.37 -10.22 10.40
N LEU A 104 8.03 -8.97 10.07
CA LEU A 104 6.65 -8.47 10.07
C LEU A 104 5.81 -9.30 9.09
N LYS A 105 4.66 -9.78 9.55
CA LYS A 105 3.80 -10.74 8.84
C LYS A 105 2.80 -10.04 7.92
N SER A 106 2.42 -8.81 8.23
CA SER A 106 1.38 -8.06 7.52
C SER A 106 1.92 -6.82 6.81
N LEU A 107 1.34 -6.46 5.67
CA LEU A 107 1.62 -5.17 5.03
C LEU A 107 0.99 -4.04 5.86
N PRO A 108 1.66 -2.88 5.97
CA PRO A 108 1.10 -1.73 6.67
C PRO A 108 -0.14 -1.21 5.93
N GLN A 109 -1.15 -0.83 6.71
CA GLN A 109 -2.33 -0.13 6.20
C GLN A 109 -2.15 1.39 6.24
N PHE A 110 -2.46 2.06 5.12
CA PHE A 110 -2.39 3.52 5.04
C PHE A 110 -3.66 4.17 4.49
N SER A 111 -4.00 5.33 5.03
CA SER A 111 -4.93 6.26 4.39
C SER A 111 -4.20 7.01 3.28
N ALA A 112 -4.95 7.51 2.29
CA ALA A 112 -4.38 8.37 1.25
C ALA A 112 -3.70 9.63 1.81
N ALA A 113 -4.22 10.18 2.92
CA ALA A 113 -3.62 11.33 3.58
C ALA A 113 -2.32 10.97 4.32
N SER A 114 -2.30 9.86 5.06
CA SER A 114 -1.14 9.40 5.82
C SER A 114 0.03 9.06 4.90
N ILE A 115 -0.25 8.37 3.79
CA ILE A 115 0.79 8.06 2.81
C ILE A 115 1.24 9.31 2.05
N GLY A 116 0.33 10.26 1.76
CA GLY A 116 0.67 11.55 1.17
C GLY A 116 1.62 12.36 2.07
N GLY A 117 1.37 12.39 3.39
CA GLY A 117 2.27 13.03 4.36
C GLY A 117 3.64 12.36 4.43
N LEU A 118 3.68 11.03 4.42
CA LEU A 118 4.93 10.26 4.36
C LEU A 118 5.74 10.58 3.10
N MET A 119 5.09 10.68 1.94
CA MET A 119 5.76 11.08 0.70
C MET A 119 6.28 12.51 0.74
N ALA A 120 5.49 13.44 1.28
CA ALA A 120 5.93 14.82 1.42
C ALA A 120 7.18 14.92 2.31
N MET A 121 7.26 14.14 3.40
CA MET A 121 8.49 14.02 4.19
C MET A 121 9.64 13.42 3.36
N MET A 122 9.39 12.33 2.64
CA MET A 122 10.41 11.70 1.79
C MET A 122 10.93 12.62 0.68
N MET A 123 10.08 13.50 0.15
CA MET A 123 10.45 14.45 -0.89
C MET A 123 11.08 15.73 -0.33
N GLY A 124 11.26 15.84 0.99
CA GLY A 124 11.83 17.03 1.65
C GLY A 124 10.88 18.22 1.71
N ALA A 125 9.57 18.01 1.52
CA ALA A 125 8.54 19.05 1.55
C ALA A 125 7.95 19.31 2.95
N LEU A 126 8.14 18.40 3.91
CA LEU A 126 7.71 18.54 5.31
C LEU A 126 8.90 18.29 6.25
N GLU A 127 8.89 18.95 7.41
CA GLU A 127 9.87 18.71 8.47
C GLU A 127 9.62 17.35 9.13
N ASN A 128 10.70 16.67 9.54
CA ASN A 128 10.59 15.52 10.42
C ASN A 128 10.04 16.00 11.76
N ILE A 129 8.82 15.60 12.11
CA ILE A 129 8.34 15.75 13.48
C ILE A 129 9.01 14.62 14.27
N ASP A 130 10.24 14.84 14.71
CA ASP A 130 10.87 13.93 15.65
C ASP A 130 10.06 13.95 16.96
N ALA A 131 9.59 12.78 17.38
CA ALA A 131 8.87 12.58 18.64
C ALA A 131 9.78 12.72 19.89
N SER A 132 10.94 13.36 19.73
CA SER A 132 11.88 13.69 20.80
C SER A 132 12.12 15.20 20.83
N SER A 133 11.08 15.96 21.20
CA SER A 133 11.28 17.33 21.68
C SER A 133 11.88 17.28 23.10
N SER A 134 13.14 16.87 23.21
CA SER A 134 13.98 17.21 24.35
C SER A 134 14.78 18.45 23.95
N LEU A 135 14.38 19.59 24.51
CA LEU A 135 15.08 20.86 24.44
C LEU A 135 16.44 20.69 25.12
N ASP A 136 17.53 20.63 24.36
CA ASP A 136 18.87 20.87 24.87
C ASP A 136 19.70 21.67 23.84
N ALA A 137 20.50 22.59 24.37
CA ALA A 137 21.19 23.62 23.63
C ALA A 137 22.45 23.11 22.93
N ASP A 138 22.32 22.64 21.69
CA ASP A 138 23.42 22.53 20.71
C ASP A 138 22.94 22.83 19.27
N GLU A 139 22.07 23.85 19.15
CA GLU A 139 21.24 24.14 17.98
C GLU A 139 22.01 24.43 16.68
N ALA A 140 23.25 24.93 16.71
CA ALA A 140 23.94 25.36 15.49
C ALA A 140 24.59 24.22 14.69
N ALA A 141 25.11 23.19 15.37
CA ALA A 141 25.72 22.03 14.74
C ALA A 141 24.65 21.05 14.24
N GLU A 142 23.58 20.87 15.00
CA GLU A 142 22.42 20.07 14.57
C GLU A 142 21.73 20.69 13.36
N GLN A 143 21.53 22.02 13.33
CA GLN A 143 20.92 22.70 12.18
C GLN A 143 21.74 22.57 10.89
N THR A 144 23.07 22.56 10.97
CA THR A 144 23.94 22.40 9.79
C THR A 144 23.97 20.96 9.29
N GLU A 145 23.95 19.97 10.19
CA GLU A 145 23.87 18.56 9.83
C GLU A 145 22.48 18.20 9.27
N GLU A 146 21.42 18.75 9.84
CA GLU A 146 20.04 18.55 9.39
C GLU A 146 19.78 19.22 8.03
N ALA A 147 20.30 20.42 7.79
CA ALA A 147 20.25 21.07 6.48
C ALA A 147 20.97 20.26 5.40
N ALA A 148 22.15 19.69 5.71
CA ALA A 148 22.88 18.82 4.78
C ALA A 148 22.14 17.50 4.50
N LYS A 149 21.48 16.91 5.52
CA LYS A 149 20.59 15.75 5.35
C LYS A 149 19.39 16.09 4.46
N ARG A 150 18.74 17.25 4.67
CA ARG A 150 17.61 17.73 3.84
C ARG A 150 18.02 17.93 2.39
N GLU A 151 19.14 18.58 2.12
CA GLU A 151 19.65 18.77 0.75
C GLU A 151 19.93 17.43 0.06
N LYS A 152 20.47 16.44 0.80
CA LYS A 152 20.69 15.09 0.28
C LYS A 152 19.37 14.38 -0.06
N VAL A 153 18.38 14.46 0.83
CA VAL A 153 17.05 13.87 0.62
C VAL A 153 16.36 14.51 -0.58
N GLN A 154 16.43 15.84 -0.71
CA GLN A 154 15.86 16.56 -1.85
C GLN A 154 16.50 16.16 -3.18
N LYS A 155 17.84 16.09 -3.24
CA LYS A 155 18.56 15.60 -4.43
C LYS A 155 18.18 14.15 -4.78
N GLN A 156 18.00 13.30 -3.78
CA GLN A 156 17.54 11.92 -3.98
C GLN A 156 16.10 11.86 -4.50
N ALA A 157 15.22 12.74 -4.00
CA ALA A 157 13.84 12.84 -4.45
C ALA A 157 13.74 13.34 -5.90
N GLU A 158 14.53 14.34 -6.28
CA GLU A 158 14.61 14.84 -7.66
C GLU A 158 15.08 13.74 -8.62
N LEU A 159 16.15 13.02 -8.25
CA LEU A 159 16.65 11.88 -9.02
C LEU A 159 15.59 10.77 -9.16
N LEU A 160 14.83 10.50 -8.09
CA LEU A 160 13.77 9.51 -8.13
C LEU A 160 12.66 9.94 -9.11
N LEU A 161 12.22 11.19 -9.05
CA LEU A 161 11.18 11.71 -9.96
C LEU A 161 11.63 11.67 -11.42
N GLU A 162 12.90 11.97 -11.70
CA GLU A 162 13.48 11.85 -13.04
C GLU A 162 13.44 10.40 -13.54
N LYS A 163 13.89 9.45 -12.73
CA LYS A 163 13.83 8.01 -13.07
C LYS A 163 12.40 7.52 -13.30
N MET A 164 11.46 8.00 -12.50
CA MET A 164 10.06 7.63 -12.59
C MET A 164 9.35 8.17 -13.83
N SER A 165 9.90 9.20 -14.48
CA SER A 165 9.36 9.72 -15.75
C SER A 165 9.41 8.68 -16.89
N GLY A 166 10.32 7.70 -16.80
CA GLY A 166 10.43 6.61 -17.77
C GLY A 166 9.47 5.44 -17.53
N ILE A 167 8.63 5.48 -16.49
CA ILE A 167 7.64 4.42 -16.23
C ILE A 167 6.41 4.66 -17.10
N GLU A 168 6.01 3.65 -17.87
CA GLU A 168 4.82 3.69 -18.70
C GLU A 168 3.74 2.71 -18.22
N ARG A 169 2.49 3.00 -18.58
CA ARG A 169 1.38 2.08 -18.34
C ARG A 169 1.61 0.79 -19.14
N GLY A 170 1.51 -0.34 -18.46
CA GLY A 170 1.70 -1.65 -19.05
C GLY A 170 3.08 -2.25 -18.77
N ASP A 171 4.01 -1.47 -18.22
CA ASP A 171 5.34 -1.96 -17.84
C ASP A 171 5.25 -3.13 -16.87
N LYS A 172 6.08 -4.13 -17.12
CA LYS A 172 6.17 -5.31 -16.26
C LYS A 172 7.04 -4.97 -15.06
N ILE A 173 6.54 -5.34 -13.87
CA ILE A 173 7.31 -5.28 -12.63
C ILE A 173 7.96 -6.65 -12.46
N VAL A 174 9.29 -6.69 -12.54
CA VAL A 174 10.09 -7.91 -12.49
C VAL A 174 10.87 -7.95 -11.18
N ASP A 175 10.79 -9.06 -10.45
CA ASP A 175 11.58 -9.27 -9.24
C ASP A 175 13.05 -9.52 -9.61
N THR A 176 13.99 -8.78 -9.02
CA THR A 176 15.41 -8.93 -9.37
C THR A 176 16.07 -10.18 -8.78
N GLN A 177 15.41 -10.85 -7.81
CA GLN A 177 15.96 -12.07 -7.20
C GLN A 177 15.82 -13.29 -8.11
N ASP A 178 14.70 -13.42 -8.83
CA ASP A 178 14.42 -14.58 -9.67
C ASP A 178 13.98 -14.25 -11.11
N ASP A 179 14.06 -12.97 -11.49
CA ASP A 179 13.75 -12.42 -12.82
C ASP A 179 12.34 -12.76 -13.32
N LYS A 180 11.40 -13.04 -12.40
CA LYS A 180 10.01 -13.33 -12.73
C LYS A 180 9.18 -12.06 -12.70
N THR A 181 8.21 -11.97 -13.63
CA THR A 181 7.20 -10.92 -13.59
C THR A 181 6.27 -11.13 -12.40
N ILE A 182 6.27 -10.17 -11.48
CA ILE A 182 5.45 -10.17 -10.26
C ILE A 182 4.27 -9.20 -10.34
N GLY A 183 4.27 -8.29 -11.31
CA GLY A 183 3.17 -7.36 -11.50
C GLY A 183 3.24 -6.59 -12.80
N GLN A 184 2.29 -5.67 -12.96
CA GLN A 184 2.21 -4.77 -14.09
C GLN A 184 1.76 -3.38 -13.63
N VAL A 185 2.42 -2.34 -14.11
CA VAL A 185 2.04 -0.95 -13.86
C VAL A 185 0.74 -0.63 -14.61
N LEU A 186 -0.26 -0.14 -13.89
CA LEU A 186 -1.55 0.28 -14.47
C LEU A 186 -1.62 1.78 -14.64
N SER A 187 -1.04 2.51 -13.70
CA SER A 187 -0.95 3.97 -13.73
C SER A 187 0.45 4.37 -13.34
N THR A 188 1.00 5.29 -14.11
CA THR A 188 2.24 5.96 -13.77
C THR A 188 2.08 6.74 -12.46
N PRO A 189 3.18 7.12 -11.81
CA PRO A 189 3.10 7.94 -10.61
C PRO A 189 2.34 9.24 -10.89
N ALA A 190 1.49 9.67 -9.95
CA ALA A 190 0.89 10.99 -10.07
C ALA A 190 2.00 12.06 -9.94
N PRO A 191 1.85 13.24 -10.56
CA PRO A 191 2.83 14.32 -10.43
C PRO A 191 3.17 14.61 -8.97
N GLY A 192 4.46 14.62 -8.62
CA GLY A 192 4.92 14.84 -7.25
C GLY A 192 4.67 13.67 -6.29
N THR A 193 4.42 12.46 -6.80
CA THR A 193 4.32 11.24 -5.99
C THR A 193 5.22 10.15 -6.54
N ASN A 194 5.58 9.19 -5.69
CA ASN A 194 6.34 8.01 -6.07
C ASN A 194 5.53 6.71 -5.97
N VAL A 195 4.19 6.81 -5.97
CA VAL A 195 3.30 5.64 -5.94
C VAL A 195 2.74 5.36 -7.31
N VAL A 196 2.97 4.13 -7.76
CA VAL A 196 2.30 3.56 -8.93
C VAL A 196 1.08 2.77 -8.49
N LEU A 197 0.04 2.80 -9.32
CA LEU A 197 -1.05 1.83 -9.19
C LEU A 197 -0.70 0.63 -10.06
N ALA A 198 -0.58 -0.55 -9.44
CA ALA A 198 -0.10 -1.74 -10.13
C ALA A 198 -0.98 -2.96 -9.84
N GLN A 199 -1.10 -3.86 -10.81
CA GLN A 199 -1.62 -5.20 -10.57
C GLN A 199 -0.46 -6.05 -10.06
N MET A 200 -0.52 -6.47 -8.80
CA MET A 200 0.54 -7.22 -8.14
C MET A 200 0.09 -8.63 -7.81
N ARG A 201 1.03 -9.57 -7.88
CA ARG A 201 0.88 -10.92 -7.35
C ARG A 201 0.91 -10.91 -5.82
N LEU A 202 -0.13 -11.44 -5.19
CA LEU A 202 -0.29 -11.41 -3.73
C LEU A 202 0.79 -12.22 -2.98
N ASP A 203 1.32 -13.27 -3.61
CA ASP A 203 2.41 -14.09 -3.07
C ASP A 203 3.75 -13.36 -3.05
N ARG A 204 3.88 -12.29 -3.84
CA ARG A 204 5.12 -11.50 -3.98
C ARG A 204 5.13 -10.20 -3.19
N VAL A 205 4.01 -9.86 -2.60
CA VAL A 205 3.85 -8.73 -1.67
C VAL A 205 3.62 -9.21 -0.23
N GLY A 206 3.63 -10.53 0.01
CA GLY A 206 3.50 -11.11 1.36
C GLY A 206 2.06 -11.20 1.89
N LEU A 207 1.05 -11.11 1.02
CA LEU A 207 -0.37 -11.22 1.42
C LEU A 207 -0.92 -12.63 1.33
N THR A 208 -0.31 -13.51 0.54
CA THR A 208 -0.67 -14.93 0.46
C THR A 208 0.50 -15.82 0.77
N THR A 209 0.22 -17.04 1.24
CA THR A 209 1.23 -18.02 1.63
C THR A 209 2.20 -18.31 0.49
N THR A 210 3.49 -18.15 0.76
CA THR A 210 4.58 -18.35 -0.19
C THR A 210 5.80 -18.93 0.50
N LYS A 211 6.67 -19.61 -0.26
CA LYS A 211 7.96 -20.11 0.25
C LYS A 211 8.95 -18.98 0.54
N THR A 212 8.82 -17.86 -0.17
CA THR A 212 9.71 -16.69 -0.09
C THR A 212 8.88 -15.46 0.23
N PRO A 213 8.71 -15.11 1.52
CA PRO A 213 7.93 -13.94 1.90
C PRO A 213 8.59 -12.66 1.38
N TRP A 214 7.75 -11.69 1.06
CA TRP A 214 8.23 -10.36 0.72
C TRP A 214 9.04 -9.77 1.87
N LYS A 215 10.13 -9.07 1.54
CA LYS A 215 10.91 -8.29 2.49
C LYS A 215 11.03 -6.86 2.00
N LYS A 216 11.12 -5.95 2.96
CA LYS A 216 11.41 -4.53 2.80
C LYS A 216 12.63 -4.23 1.90
N THR A 217 13.60 -5.14 1.85
CA THR A 217 14.83 -5.01 1.04
C THR A 217 14.68 -5.51 -0.39
N ASN A 218 13.53 -6.08 -0.76
CA ASN A 218 13.31 -6.60 -2.10
C ASN A 218 13.34 -5.47 -3.13
N LYS A 219 13.92 -5.79 -4.29
CA LYS A 219 14.08 -4.87 -5.40
C LYS A 219 13.31 -5.38 -6.60
N VAL A 220 12.85 -4.45 -7.42
CA VAL A 220 12.14 -4.72 -8.67
C VAL A 220 12.72 -3.90 -9.78
N ARG A 221 12.64 -4.44 -10.99
CA ARG A 221 12.92 -3.73 -12.22
C ARG A 221 11.60 -3.33 -12.87
N VAL A 222 11.49 -2.06 -13.23
CA VAL A 222 10.36 -1.51 -14.00
C VAL A 222 10.96 -0.76 -15.18
N GLY A 223 10.64 -1.21 -16.40
CA GLY A 223 11.41 -0.83 -17.59
C GLY A 223 12.89 -1.19 -17.43
N ASP A 224 13.77 -0.21 -17.60
CA ASP A 224 15.22 -0.38 -17.47
C ASP A 224 15.77 -0.01 -16.08
N THR A 225 14.92 0.50 -15.18
CA THR A 225 15.36 1.02 -13.88
C THR A 225 15.05 0.05 -12.75
N GLU A 226 16.00 -0.11 -11.83
CA GLU A 226 15.83 -0.87 -10.60
C GLU A 226 15.37 0.04 -9.45
N TYR A 227 14.33 -0.38 -8.76
CA TYR A 227 13.74 0.29 -7.60
C TYR A 227 13.65 -0.67 -6.42
N ARG A 228 13.51 -0.11 -5.22
CA ARG A 228 12.92 -0.82 -4.09
C ARG A 228 11.43 -0.54 -4.08
N TYR A 229 10.62 -1.55 -3.77
CA TYR A 229 9.16 -1.41 -3.77
C TYR A 229 8.60 -1.65 -2.38
N LEU A 230 7.71 -0.75 -1.97
CA LEU A 230 7.02 -0.77 -0.69
C LEU A 230 5.51 -0.84 -0.99
N PRO A 231 4.95 -2.05 -1.11
CA PRO A 231 3.51 -2.24 -1.26
C PRO A 231 2.83 -1.96 0.08
N TYR A 232 1.68 -1.29 0.04
CA TYR A 232 0.81 -1.13 1.20
C TYR A 232 -0.63 -1.48 0.86
N THR A 233 -1.41 -1.73 1.89
CA THR A 233 -2.85 -1.92 1.75
C THR A 233 -3.57 -0.62 2.11
N PRO A 234 -4.52 -0.15 1.30
CA PRO A 234 -5.41 0.95 1.71
C PRO A 234 -6.23 0.57 2.95
N ILE A 235 -6.57 1.52 3.82
CA ILE A 235 -7.39 1.26 5.03
C ILE A 235 -8.74 0.59 4.72
N TRP A 236 -9.33 0.88 3.56
CA TRP A 236 -10.61 0.27 3.18
C TRP A 236 -10.48 -1.21 2.76
N TRP A 237 -9.25 -1.73 2.60
CA TRP A 237 -9.06 -3.16 2.35
C TRP A 237 -9.43 -3.97 3.59
N PRO A 238 -10.21 -5.04 3.44
CA PRO A 238 -10.34 -6.01 4.52
C PRO A 238 -9.02 -6.75 4.72
N ILE A 239 -8.91 -7.44 5.86
CA ILE A 239 -7.81 -8.38 6.08
C ILE A 239 -7.87 -9.45 5.00
N VAL A 240 -6.77 -9.66 4.28
CA VAL A 240 -6.70 -10.63 3.19
C VAL A 240 -6.43 -12.02 3.76
N ASP A 241 -7.25 -12.98 3.36
CA ASP A 241 -7.05 -14.39 3.64
C ASP A 241 -5.86 -14.93 2.83
N SER A 242 -4.89 -15.54 3.53
CA SER A 242 -3.61 -15.92 2.94
C SER A 242 -3.68 -17.11 1.97
N GLU A 243 -4.74 -17.92 2.04
CA GLU A 243 -4.93 -19.08 1.18
C GLU A 243 -5.70 -18.73 -0.09
N THR A 244 -6.74 -17.90 0.06
CA THR A 244 -7.69 -17.58 -1.01
C THR A 244 -7.44 -16.23 -1.67
N GLY A 245 -6.73 -15.30 -1.00
CA GLY A 245 -6.53 -13.92 -1.46
C GLY A 245 -7.81 -13.07 -1.44
N LYS A 246 -8.85 -13.53 -0.75
CA LYS A 246 -10.14 -12.85 -0.57
C LYS A 246 -10.14 -12.06 0.75
N GLY A 247 -11.11 -11.16 0.92
CA GLY A 247 -11.31 -10.51 2.22
C GLY A 247 -11.82 -11.53 3.24
N ARG A 248 -11.18 -11.59 4.41
CA ARG A 248 -11.69 -12.33 5.55
C ARG A 248 -12.99 -11.65 6.01
N PRO A 249 -14.07 -12.40 6.30
CA PRO A 249 -15.21 -11.82 6.97
C PRO A 249 -14.77 -11.19 8.30
N PRO A 250 -15.37 -10.06 8.74
CA PRO A 250 -15.07 -9.49 10.04
C PRO A 250 -15.26 -10.58 11.10
N GLU A 251 -14.25 -10.78 11.95
CA GLU A 251 -14.40 -11.71 13.07
C GLU A 251 -15.57 -11.22 13.94
N PRO A 252 -16.45 -12.12 14.41
CA PRO A 252 -17.52 -11.71 15.31
C PRO A 252 -16.87 -11.02 16.50
N ILE A 253 -17.36 -9.81 16.82
CA ILE A 253 -16.95 -9.09 18.02
C ILE A 253 -17.18 -10.06 19.17
N LYS A 254 -16.11 -10.50 19.83
CA LYS A 254 -16.25 -11.20 21.10
C LYS A 254 -16.87 -10.18 22.04
N THR A 255 -18.18 -10.25 22.24
CA THR A 255 -18.81 -9.63 23.40
C THR A 255 -18.10 -10.25 24.59
N GLU A 256 -17.23 -9.47 25.23
CA GLU A 256 -16.77 -9.82 26.56
C GLU A 256 -18.04 -10.01 27.39
N GLU A 257 -18.27 -11.24 27.86
CA GLU A 257 -19.32 -11.49 28.84
C GLU A 257 -19.15 -10.45 29.95
N SER A 258 -20.22 -9.70 30.19
CA SER A 258 -20.30 -8.79 31.32
C SER A 258 -19.86 -9.56 32.58
N PRO A 259 -19.11 -8.95 33.51
CA PRO A 259 -18.79 -9.57 34.80
C PRO A 259 -20.01 -10.13 35.53
N GLU A 260 -21.22 -9.61 35.23
CA GLU A 260 -22.49 -10.04 35.78
C GLU A 260 -22.93 -11.45 35.28
N GLU A 261 -22.56 -11.85 34.06
CA GLU A 261 -22.90 -13.18 33.51
C GLU A 261 -21.97 -14.30 34.03
N LYS A 262 -20.75 -13.96 34.46
CA LYS A 262 -19.84 -14.94 35.08
C LYS A 262 -20.28 -15.35 36.48
N VAL A 263 -20.84 -14.43 37.25
CA VAL A 263 -21.33 -14.73 38.62
C VAL A 263 -22.57 -15.64 38.57
N ALA A 264 -23.42 -15.48 37.56
CA ALA A 264 -24.63 -16.30 37.41
C ALA A 264 -24.35 -17.77 37.03
N ASN A 265 -23.20 -18.08 36.44
CA ASN A 265 -22.82 -19.44 36.03
C ASN A 265 -21.94 -20.18 37.05
N GLU A 266 -21.45 -19.53 38.11
CA GLU A 266 -20.75 -20.19 39.22
C GLU A 266 -21.69 -20.59 40.38
N GLU A 267 -22.94 -20.11 40.40
CA GLU A 267 -23.94 -20.43 41.44
C GLU A 267 -25.01 -21.46 40.98
N ALA A 268 -24.84 -22.11 39.84
CA ALA A 268 -25.75 -23.14 39.30
C ALA A 268 -25.23 -24.58 39.45
#